data_AF-A0A7V4DXL8-F1
#
_entry.id   AF-A0A7V4DXL8-F1
#
_cell.length_a   1.000
_cell.length_b   1.000
_cell.length_c   1.000
_cell.angle_alpha   90.00
_cell.angle_beta   90.00
_cell.angle_gamma   90.00
#
_symmetry.space_group_name_H-M   'P 1'
#
loop_
_entity.id
_entity.type
_entity.pdbx_description
1 polymer ?
#
loop_
_entity_poly.entity_id
_entity_poly.type
_entity_poly.pdbx_seq_one_letter_code
_entity_poly.pdbx_strand_id
1 'polypeptide(L)'
;MLIGVCRVIISIPESFSLKEKRKVKRSIVDKVRSKFNVSIAEVESQEIWNELVLGISIVSTESKYIYEVMSEIIKLIEEQKDTELIDYEIDIL
;
A
#
# COMPACT_ATOMS: atom_id res chain seq x y z
N MET A 1 -6.97 -21.13 -7.32
CA MET A 1 -5.97 -20.04 -7.37
C MET A 1 -6.76 -18.76 -7.27
N LEU A 2 -6.58 -18.04 -6.17
CA LEU A 2 -7.24 -16.77 -5.89
C LEU A 2 -6.20 -15.67 -5.95
N ILE A 3 -6.56 -14.52 -6.49
CA ILE A 3 -5.69 -13.34 -6.54
C ILE A 3 -6.34 -12.26 -5.72
N GLY A 4 -5.70 -11.87 -4.61
CA GLY A 4 -6.08 -10.68 -3.87
C GLY A 4 -5.43 -9.47 -4.51
N VAL A 5 -6.20 -8.42 -4.76
CA VAL A 5 -5.69 -7.11 -5.14
C VAL A 5 -6.21 -6.07 -4.16
N CYS A 6 -5.36 -5.11 -3.81
CA CYS A 6 -5.73 -4.01 -2.94
C CYS A 6 -5.22 -2.70 -3.50
N ARG A 7 -6.10 -1.71 -3.59
CA ARG A 7 -5.76 -0.31 -3.91
C ARG A 7 -5.82 0.48 -2.62
N VAL A 8 -4.75 1.19 -2.28
CA VAL A 8 -4.63 1.95 -1.04
C VAL A 8 -4.30 3.41 -1.37
N ILE A 9 -5.09 4.35 -0.85
CA ILE A 9 -4.88 5.79 -0.99
C ILE A 9 -4.30 6.33 0.32
N ILE A 10 -3.16 7.01 0.22
CA ILE A 10 -2.41 7.53 1.35
C ILE A 10 -2.15 9.02 1.14
N SER A 11 -2.50 9.85 2.12
CA SER A 11 -2.11 11.26 2.19
C SER A 11 -0.75 11.40 2.85
N ILE A 12 0.07 12.34 2.35
CA ILE A 12 1.39 12.67 2.90
C ILE A 12 1.41 14.18 3.18
N PRO A 13 0.82 14.64 4.31
CA PRO A 13 0.60 16.07 4.58
C PRO A 13 1.88 16.91 4.57
N GLU A 14 2.98 16.32 5.07
CA GLU A 14 4.28 16.98 5.23
C GLU A 14 5.17 16.90 3.96
N SER A 15 4.64 16.41 2.84
CA SER A 15 5.36 16.33 1.57
C SER A 15 5.12 17.58 0.74
N PHE A 16 6.20 18.26 0.36
CA PHE A 16 6.19 19.47 -0.47
C PHE A 16 6.92 19.26 -1.81
N SER A 17 7.28 18.01 -2.13
CA SER A 17 7.97 17.68 -3.38
C SER A 17 7.79 16.21 -3.79
N LEU A 18 7.90 15.92 -5.08
CA LEU A 18 7.92 14.54 -5.59
C LEU A 18 9.08 13.71 -5.01
N LYS A 19 10.18 14.35 -4.62
CA LYS A 19 11.33 13.68 -4.01
C LYS A 19 10.99 13.17 -2.60
N GLU A 20 10.29 13.97 -1.80
CA GLU A 20 9.84 13.58 -0.46
C GLU A 20 8.81 12.46 -0.54
N LYS A 21 7.81 12.57 -1.42
CA LYS A 21 6.89 11.47 -1.73
C LYS A 21 7.63 10.18 -2.06
N ARG A 22 8.65 10.23 -2.92
CA ARG A 22 9.44 9.04 -3.28
C ARG A 22 10.15 8.43 -2.08
N LYS A 23 10.59 9.22 -1.10
CA LYS A 23 11.21 8.74 0.14
C LYS A 23 10.17 8.01 1.02
N VAL A 24 8.98 8.59 1.19
CA VAL A 24 7.88 7.97 1.94
C VAL A 24 7.43 6.68 1.26
N LYS A 25 7.15 6.72 -0.05
CA LYS A 25 6.83 5.53 -0.85
C LYS A 25 7.84 4.40 -0.64
N ARG A 26 9.13 4.72 -0.75
CA ARG A 26 10.20 3.72 -0.58
C ARG A 26 10.17 3.09 0.81
N SER A 27 10.01 3.90 1.86
CA SER A 27 9.89 3.40 3.24
C SER A 27 8.73 2.40 3.38
N ILE A 28 7.56 2.72 2.83
CA ILE A 28 6.37 1.85 2.89
C ILE A 28 6.60 0.57 2.09
N VAL A 29 7.00 0.71 0.82
CA VAL A 29 7.22 -0.41 -0.10
C VAL A 29 8.27 -1.38 0.43
N ASP A 30 9.40 -0.88 0.92
CA ASP A 30 10.48 -1.71 1.44
C ASP A 30 10.01 -2.46 2.71
N LYS A 31 9.26 -1.80 3.60
CA LYS A 31 8.68 -2.46 4.79
C LYS A 31 7.70 -3.57 4.43
N VAL A 32 6.76 -3.31 3.52
CA VAL A 32 5.77 -4.31 3.09
C VAL A 32 6.46 -5.51 2.44
N ARG A 33 7.38 -5.28 1.49
CA ARG A 33 8.13 -6.37 0.82
C ARG A 33 9.00 -7.17 1.78
N SER A 34 9.51 -6.55 2.84
CA SER A 34 10.34 -7.25 3.83
C SER A 34 9.54 -8.19 4.74
N LYS A 35 8.26 -7.90 4.97
CA LYS A 35 7.39 -8.67 5.88
C LYS A 35 6.47 -9.64 5.18
N PHE A 36 6.03 -9.32 3.97
CA PHE A 36 4.98 -10.05 3.27
C PHE A 36 5.44 -10.46 1.87
N ASN A 37 5.07 -11.68 1.45
CA ASN A 37 5.31 -12.16 0.10
C ASN A 37 4.24 -11.62 -0.88
N VAL A 38 4.30 -10.31 -1.15
CA VAL A 38 3.33 -9.60 -2.00
C VAL A 38 4.02 -8.76 -3.05
N SER A 39 3.34 -8.54 -4.17
CA SER A 39 3.73 -7.49 -5.11
C SER A 39 3.13 -6.17 -4.66
N ILE A 40 3.89 -5.08 -4.79
CA ILE A 40 3.46 -3.74 -4.43
C ILE A 40 4.12 -2.70 -5.35
N ALA A 41 3.34 -1.72 -5.80
CA ALA A 41 3.78 -0.62 -6.66
C ALA A 41 2.90 0.62 -6.48
N GLU A 42 3.43 1.79 -6.84
CA GLU A 42 2.62 2.99 -7.04
C GLU A 42 1.88 2.88 -8.37
N VAL A 43 0.55 3.03 -8.35
CA VAL A 43 -0.31 2.80 -9.52
C VAL A 43 -0.94 4.08 -10.05
N GLU A 44 -1.09 5.12 -9.23
CA GLU A 44 -1.72 6.40 -9.60
C GLU A 44 -1.08 7.59 -8.88
N SER A 45 -1.53 8.80 -9.23
CA SER A 45 -1.17 10.08 -8.61
C SER A 45 0.32 10.42 -8.65
N GLN A 46 1.07 9.94 -9.63
CA GLN A 46 2.54 10.07 -9.70
C GLN A 46 3.03 11.52 -9.71
N GLU A 47 2.22 12.45 -10.23
CA GLU A 47 2.52 13.90 -10.30
C GLU A 47 2.01 14.69 -9.08
N ILE A 48 1.28 14.05 -8.17
CA ILE A 48 0.78 14.65 -6.92
C ILE A 48 1.76 14.28 -5.80
N TRP A 49 2.34 15.27 -5.12
CA TRP A 49 3.38 15.04 -4.10
C TRP A 49 2.82 14.70 -2.71
N ASN A 50 1.60 15.12 -2.39
CA ASN A 50 0.96 14.91 -1.09
C ASN A 50 -0.04 13.73 -1.10
N GLU A 51 -0.11 12.96 -2.18
CA GLU A 51 -0.96 11.78 -2.31
C GLU A 51 -0.17 10.63 -2.92
N LEU A 52 -0.33 9.43 -2.37
CA LEU A 52 0.31 8.21 -2.83
C LEU A 52 -0.76 7.12 -2.97
N VAL A 53 -0.90 6.57 -4.18
CA VAL A 53 -1.79 5.43 -4.44
C VAL A 53 -0.95 4.19 -4.70
N LEU A 54 -1.08 3.19 -3.83
CA LEU A 54 -0.39 1.92 -3.93
C LEU A 54 -1.34 0.81 -4.37
N GLY A 55 -0.91 0.00 -5.32
CA GLY A 55 -1.51 -1.27 -5.68
C GLY A 55 -0.71 -2.42 -5.06
N ILE A 56 -1.40 -3.35 -4.42
CA ILE A 56 -0.82 -4.53 -3.77
C ILE A 56 -1.50 -5.77 -4.35
N SER A 57 -0.74 -6.85 -4.59
CA SER A 57 -1.32 -8.13 -5.00
C SER A 57 -0.65 -9.34 -4.33
N ILE A 58 -1.46 -10.38 -4.12
CA ILE A 58 -1.07 -11.65 -3.52
C ILE A 58 -1.82 -12.80 -4.20
N VAL A 59 -1.16 -13.95 -4.34
CA VAL A 59 -1.79 -15.18 -4.86
C VAL A 59 -1.84 -16.22 -3.74
N SER A 60 -3.01 -16.83 -3.53
CA SER A 60 -3.20 -17.87 -2.52
C SER A 60 -4.26 -18.90 -2.96
N THR A 61 -4.36 -20.00 -2.22
CA THR A 61 -5.46 -20.97 -2.33
C THR A 61 -6.65 -20.63 -1.44
N GLU A 62 -6.48 -19.74 -0.45
CA GLU A 62 -7.48 -19.43 0.57
C GLU A 62 -7.76 -17.93 0.66
N SER A 63 -9.03 -17.53 0.52
CA SER A 63 -9.46 -16.14 0.62
C SER A 63 -9.25 -15.56 2.03
N LYS A 64 -9.41 -16.38 3.07
CA LYS A 64 -9.18 -15.97 4.46
C LYS A 64 -7.74 -15.49 4.66
N TYR A 65 -6.76 -16.24 4.13
CA TYR A 65 -5.34 -15.85 4.21
C TYR A 65 -5.07 -14.55 3.44
N ILE A 66 -5.72 -14.34 2.29
CA ILE A 66 -5.63 -13.08 1.53
C ILE A 66 -6.10 -11.91 2.40
N TYR A 67 -7.30 -12.01 2.99
CA TYR A 67 -7.83 -10.94 3.84
C TYR A 67 -6.98 -10.69 5.09
N GLU A 68 -6.43 -11.73 5.70
CA GLU A 68 -5.54 -11.63 6.86
C GLU A 68 -4.28 -10.83 6.50
N VAL A 69 -3.58 -11.23 5.42
CA VAL A 69 -2.37 -10.53 4.96
C VAL A 69 -2.68 -9.09 4.54
N MET A 70 -3.74 -8.85 3.77
CA MET A 70 -4.11 -7.48 3.36
C MET A 70 -4.45 -6.60 4.57
N SER A 71 -5.18 -7.14 5.56
CA SER A 71 -5.51 -6.41 6.78
C SER A 71 -4.27 -6.06 7.59
N GLU A 72 -3.27 -6.95 7.68
CA GLU A 72 -2.00 -6.64 8.33
C GLU A 72 -1.18 -5.59 7.59
N ILE A 73 -1.19 -5.61 6.25
CA ILE A 73 -0.52 -4.59 5.44
C ILE A 73 -1.18 -3.23 5.65
N ILE A 74 -2.51 -3.15 5.65
CA ILE A 74 -3.25 -1.91 5.90
C ILE A 74 -2.91 -1.34 7.27
N LYS A 75 -2.95 -2.16 8.33
CA LYS A 75 -2.54 -1.74 9.68
C LYS A 75 -1.10 -1.22 9.71
N LEU A 76 -0.18 -1.88 9.02
CA LEU A 76 1.21 -1.42 8.94
C LEU A 76 1.33 -0.05 8.28
N ILE A 77 0.50 0.23 7.27
CA ILE A 77 0.42 1.54 6.60
C ILE A 77 -0.19 2.58 7.53
N GLU A 78 -1.28 2.26 8.25
CA GLU A 78 -1.91 3.15 9.24
C GLU A 78 -0.94 3.54 10.38
N GLU A 79 -0.07 2.62 10.79
CA GLU A 79 0.95 2.87 11.83
C GLU A 79 2.14 3.71 11.34
N GLN A 80 2.24 4.02 10.05
CA GLN A 80 3.33 4.86 9.53
C GLN A 80 3.18 6.30 9.99
N LYS A 81 4.26 6.83 10.58
CA LYS A 81 4.38 8.25 10.88
C LYS A 81 4.47 9.04 9.58
N ASP A 82 3.96 10.26 9.62
CA ASP A 82 4.01 11.24 8.52
C ASP A 82 3.10 10.90 7.31
N THR A 83 2.19 9.94 7.47
CA THR A 83 1.19 9.58 6.46
C THR A 83 -0.17 9.30 7.08
N GLU A 84 -1.23 9.49 6.31
CA GLU A 84 -2.60 9.18 6.72
C GLU A 84 -3.24 8.25 5.70
N LEU A 85 -3.81 7.13 6.15
CA LEU A 85 -4.63 6.27 5.30
C LEU A 85 -5.95 6.99 5.00
N ILE A 86 -6.25 7.21 3.72
CA ILE A 86 -7.48 7.87 3.29
C ILE A 86 -8.55 6.86 2.96
N ASP A 87 -8.20 5.85 2.16
CA ASP A 87 -9.14 4.83 1.71
C ASP A 87 -8.39 3.59 1.23
N TYR A 88 -9.10 2.45 1.17
CA TYR A 88 -8.62 1.26 0.50
C TYR A 88 -9.77 0.38 0.00
N GLU A 89 -9.49 -0.35 -1.07
CA GLU A 89 -10.40 -1.34 -1.65
C GLU A 89 -9.67 -2.67 -1.77
N ILE A 90 -10.35 -3.78 -1.45
CA ILE A 90 -9.81 -5.14 -1.58
C ILE A 90 -10.76 -5.95 -2.45
N ASP A 91 -10.23 -6.51 -3.53
CA ASP A 91 -10.92 -7.46 -4.39
C ASP A 91 -10.23 -8.82 -4.39
N ILE A 92 -11.01 -9.86 -4.63
CA ILE A 92 -10.51 -11.21 -4.87
C ILE A 92 -11.02 -11.68 -6.23
N LEU A 93 -10.07 -12.10 -7.08
CA LEU A 93 -10.29 -12.69 -8.40
C LEU A 93 -10.13 -14.21 -8.36
#